data_AF-A0A924CRF4-F1
#
_entry.id   AF-A0A924CRF4-F1
#
_cell.length_a   1.000
_cell.length_b   1.000
_cell.length_c   1.000
_cell.angle_alpha   90.00
_cell.angle_beta   90.00
_cell.angle_gamma   90.00
#
_symmetry.space_group_name_H-M   'P 1'
#
loop_
_entity.id
_entity.type
_entity.pdbx_description
1 polymer ?
#
loop_
_entity_poly.entity_id
_entity_poly.type
_entity_poly.pdbx_seq_one_letter_code
_entity_poly.pdbx_strand_id
1 'polypeptide(L)'
;MTLDSRPYQHPGYGFLHQFGSLQSEADVYHYVDFLRQEAGLENSLPVDLDRIFTHFGMPIPLRVALEDQQGILLDSDRGVILIREGDPIERQRFTEGHELMELLFDAQDVVTAELQLRPWDTARKEKLCDAGAAELLMPQTQFQPHLAHLGTSLSTGRSLCRLYKTSLIATLIRMVQLTRGEHALIFWQRVRNAEGDRLRSEWSVVSPAWT
;
A
#
# COMPACT_ATOMS: atom_id res chain seq x y z
N MET A 1 5.60 -32.42 10.72
CA MET A 1 4.58 -31.36 10.63
C MET A 1 4.67 -30.82 9.21
N THR A 2 3.89 -31.39 8.31
CA THR A 2 3.88 -31.03 6.89
C THR A 2 3.20 -29.68 6.76
N LEU A 3 3.98 -28.64 6.42
CA LEU A 3 3.42 -27.40 5.89
C LEU A 3 2.70 -27.79 4.61
N ASP A 4 1.37 -27.77 4.66
CA ASP A 4 0.51 -27.97 3.51
C ASP A 4 0.71 -26.75 2.60
N SER A 5 1.77 -26.76 1.80
CA SER A 5 2.11 -25.64 0.92
C SER A 5 1.11 -25.64 -0.21
N ARG A 6 0.08 -24.80 -0.09
CA ARG A 6 -0.87 -24.55 -1.16
C ARG A 6 -0.08 -24.18 -2.43
N PRO A 7 -0.42 -24.72 -3.61
CA PRO A 7 0.25 -24.33 -4.83
C PRO A 7 0.11 -22.82 -5.05
N TYR A 8 1.16 -22.20 -5.60
CA TYR A 8 1.13 -20.78 -5.92
C TYR A 8 -0.04 -20.47 -6.86
N GLN A 9 -0.79 -19.43 -6.50
CA GLN A 9 -1.88 -18.88 -7.28
C GLN A 9 -1.62 -17.38 -7.41
N HIS A 10 -1.32 -16.95 -8.64
CA HIS A 10 -1.07 -15.54 -8.89
C HIS A 10 -2.32 -14.70 -8.62
N PRO A 11 -2.31 -13.79 -7.62
CA PRO A 11 -3.53 -13.10 -7.18
C PRO A 11 -4.09 -12.16 -8.26
N GLY A 12 -3.22 -11.47 -9.01
CA GLY A 12 -3.63 -10.64 -10.16
C GLY A 12 -4.43 -11.43 -11.20
N TYR A 13 -3.90 -12.54 -11.72
CA TYR A 13 -4.66 -13.39 -12.65
C TYR A 13 -5.95 -13.95 -12.03
N GLY A 14 -5.94 -14.36 -10.77
CA GLY A 14 -7.14 -14.82 -10.07
C GLY A 14 -8.24 -13.76 -10.07
N PHE A 15 -7.88 -12.52 -9.75
CA PHE A 15 -8.80 -11.38 -9.78
C PHE A 15 -9.31 -11.09 -11.20
N LEU A 16 -8.42 -10.95 -12.19
CA LEU A 16 -8.82 -10.61 -13.56
C LEU A 16 -9.66 -11.72 -14.21
N HIS A 17 -9.41 -12.99 -13.87
CA HIS A 17 -10.25 -14.10 -14.30
C HIS A 17 -11.68 -14.00 -13.74
N GLN A 18 -11.82 -13.56 -12.50
CA GLN A 18 -13.12 -13.44 -11.83
C GLN A 18 -13.88 -12.17 -12.21
N PHE A 19 -13.19 -11.05 -12.39
CA PHE A 19 -13.82 -9.71 -12.50
C PHE A 19 -13.56 -9.00 -13.84
N GLY A 20 -12.69 -9.56 -14.70
CA GLY A 20 -12.29 -8.96 -15.97
C GLY A 20 -11.10 -7.99 -15.84
N SER A 21 -10.72 -7.37 -16.96
CA SER A 21 -9.60 -6.42 -17.01
C SER A 21 -9.91 -5.11 -16.29
N LEU A 22 -8.87 -4.44 -15.79
CA LEU A 22 -9.01 -3.15 -15.11
C LEU A 22 -9.58 -2.08 -16.05
N GLN A 23 -10.62 -1.38 -15.60
CA GLN A 23 -11.27 -0.28 -16.32
C GLN A 23 -11.07 1.07 -15.64
N SER A 24 -10.85 1.07 -14.33
CA SER A 24 -10.85 2.27 -13.49
C SER A 24 -9.97 2.12 -12.25
N GLU A 25 -9.73 3.24 -11.57
CA GLU A 25 -9.00 3.25 -10.29
C GLU A 25 -9.77 2.50 -9.19
N ALA A 26 -11.10 2.41 -9.31
CA ALA A 26 -11.94 1.67 -8.38
C ALA A 26 -11.61 0.17 -8.36
N ASP A 27 -11.10 -0.37 -9.48
CA ASP A 27 -10.76 -1.79 -9.59
C ASP A 27 -9.53 -2.15 -8.74
N VAL A 28 -8.63 -1.19 -8.47
CA VAL A 28 -7.50 -1.39 -7.54
C VAL A 28 -8.02 -1.57 -6.11
N TYR A 29 -9.00 -0.77 -5.68
CA TYR A 29 -9.61 -0.93 -4.36
C TYR A 29 -10.43 -2.22 -4.28
N HIS A 30 -11.09 -2.62 -5.36
CA HIS A 30 -11.77 -3.92 -5.43
C HIS A 30 -10.79 -5.08 -5.34
N TYR A 31 -9.61 -4.97 -5.95
CA TYR A 31 -8.55 -5.96 -5.79
C TYR A 31 -8.04 -6.05 -4.35
N VAL A 32 -7.93 -4.92 -3.65
CA VAL A 32 -7.60 -4.91 -2.20
C VAL A 32 -8.66 -5.68 -1.41
N ASP A 33 -9.95 -5.43 -1.67
CA ASP A 33 -11.03 -6.17 -1.02
C ASP A 33 -10.96 -7.66 -1.33
N PHE A 34 -10.69 -8.03 -2.58
CA PHE A 34 -10.47 -9.41 -3.01
C PHE A 34 -9.33 -10.08 -2.20
N LEU A 35 -8.15 -9.46 -2.13
CA LEU A 35 -7.01 -10.01 -1.36
C LEU A 35 -7.39 -10.24 0.11
N ARG A 36 -8.11 -9.28 0.72
CA ARG A 36 -8.52 -9.36 2.12
C ARG A 36 -9.58 -10.44 2.35
N GLN A 37 -10.57 -10.54 1.47
CA GLN A 37 -11.65 -11.52 1.58
C GLN A 37 -11.10 -12.94 1.41
N GLU A 38 -10.30 -13.15 0.37
CA GLU A 38 -9.64 -14.41 0.09
C GLU A 38 -8.79 -14.89 1.29
N ALA A 39 -8.00 -13.99 1.88
CA ALA A 39 -7.18 -14.31 3.05
C ALA A 39 -7.96 -14.32 4.40
N GLY A 40 -9.26 -14.03 4.41
CA GLY A 40 -10.10 -13.99 5.63
C GLY A 40 -9.74 -12.86 6.60
N LEU A 41 -9.41 -11.67 6.08
CA LEU A 41 -8.85 -10.52 6.83
C LEU A 41 -9.82 -9.33 6.97
N GLU A 42 -11.12 -9.51 6.71
CA GLU A 42 -12.10 -8.43 6.61
C GLU A 42 -12.06 -7.46 7.81
N ASN A 43 -11.92 -7.98 9.03
CA ASN A 43 -12.03 -7.20 10.28
C ASN A 43 -10.78 -7.24 11.19
N SER A 44 -9.63 -7.71 10.70
CA SER A 44 -8.42 -7.82 11.51
C SER A 44 -7.51 -6.60 11.34
N LEU A 45 -7.18 -5.94 12.46
CA LEU A 45 -6.15 -4.90 12.52
C LEU A 45 -5.08 -5.24 13.56
N PRO A 46 -3.79 -4.96 13.27
CA PRO A 46 -3.26 -4.58 11.96
C PRO A 46 -3.43 -5.73 10.95
N VAL A 47 -3.42 -5.40 9.65
CA VAL A 47 -3.57 -6.41 8.60
C VAL A 47 -2.37 -7.34 8.59
N ASP A 48 -2.65 -8.64 8.60
CA ASP A 48 -1.66 -9.71 8.58
C ASP A 48 -1.33 -10.08 7.12
N LEU A 49 -0.30 -9.42 6.56
CA LEU A 49 0.10 -9.64 5.16
C LEU A 49 0.62 -11.06 4.93
N ASP A 50 1.21 -11.71 5.93
CA ASP A 50 1.70 -13.10 5.83
C ASP A 50 0.55 -14.06 5.50
N ARG A 51 -0.68 -13.78 5.97
CA ARG A 51 -1.87 -14.54 5.59
C ARG A 51 -2.25 -14.37 4.13
N ILE A 52 -2.06 -13.18 3.54
CA ILE A 52 -2.27 -12.96 2.10
C ILE A 52 -1.26 -13.79 1.32
N PHE A 53 0.03 -13.64 1.64
CA PHE A 53 1.10 -14.40 0.97
C PHE A 53 0.85 -15.91 1.07
N THR A 54 0.58 -16.41 2.28
CA THR A 54 0.32 -17.84 2.51
C THR A 54 -0.94 -18.32 1.80
N HIS A 55 -2.02 -17.52 1.78
CA HIS A 55 -3.27 -17.88 1.09
C HIS A 55 -3.05 -18.13 -0.39
N PHE A 56 -2.26 -17.28 -1.04
CA PHE A 56 -1.93 -17.38 -2.47
C PHE A 56 -0.75 -18.32 -2.76
N GLY A 57 -0.22 -19.03 -1.76
CA GLY A 57 0.93 -19.91 -1.93
C GLY A 57 2.22 -19.16 -2.30
N MET A 58 2.29 -17.87 -2.01
CA MET A 58 3.46 -17.03 -2.22
C MET A 58 4.48 -17.24 -1.09
N PRO A 59 5.78 -17.20 -1.39
CA PRO A 59 6.81 -17.06 -0.37
C PRO A 59 6.60 -15.77 0.43
N ILE A 60 6.88 -15.80 1.74
CA ILE A 60 6.99 -14.57 2.52
C ILE A 60 8.14 -13.72 1.93
N PRO A 61 7.95 -12.40 1.73
CA PRO A 61 8.95 -11.55 1.12
C PRO A 61 10.31 -11.66 1.80
N LEU A 62 11.37 -11.71 0.98
CA LEU A 62 12.74 -11.79 1.46
C LEU A 62 13.26 -10.40 1.76
N ARG A 63 13.92 -10.25 2.92
CA ARG A 63 14.51 -8.98 3.34
C ARG A 63 15.97 -9.00 2.94
N VAL A 64 16.37 -8.09 2.07
CA VAL A 64 17.72 -8.05 1.47
C VAL A 64 18.24 -6.62 1.37
N ALA A 65 19.56 -6.47 1.24
CA ALA A 65 20.16 -5.19 0.90
C ALA A 65 19.77 -4.79 -0.53
N LEU A 66 19.00 -3.70 -0.65
CA LEU A 66 18.68 -3.02 -1.90
C LEU A 66 19.28 -1.63 -1.82
N GLU A 67 19.87 -1.12 -2.90
CA GLU A 67 20.53 0.21 -2.92
C GLU A 67 19.57 1.31 -3.34
N ASP A 68 18.84 1.12 -4.44
CA ASP A 68 18.06 2.19 -5.10
C ASP A 68 16.53 2.06 -5.02
N GLN A 69 16.02 0.94 -4.50
CA GLN A 69 14.56 0.69 -4.39
C GLN A 69 14.15 0.13 -3.03
N GLN A 70 12.90 0.36 -2.61
CA GLN A 70 12.40 -0.12 -1.30
C GLN A 70 11.91 -1.56 -1.37
N GLY A 71 11.41 -1.99 -2.54
CA GLY A 71 11.00 -3.35 -2.84
C GLY A 71 11.15 -3.64 -4.33
N ILE A 72 10.94 -4.91 -4.68
CA ILE A 72 10.82 -5.37 -6.06
C ILE A 72 10.09 -6.71 -6.11
N LEU A 73 9.10 -6.81 -7.00
CA LEU A 73 8.58 -8.07 -7.52
C LEU A 73 9.62 -8.70 -8.46
N LEU A 74 10.40 -9.67 -7.94
CA LEU A 74 11.51 -10.29 -8.66
C LEU A 74 11.03 -11.34 -9.68
N ASP A 75 10.01 -12.11 -9.31
CA ASP A 75 9.47 -13.22 -10.11
C ASP A 75 7.97 -13.31 -9.84
N SER A 76 7.15 -12.77 -10.75
CA SER A 76 5.69 -12.79 -10.64
C SER A 76 5.10 -14.18 -10.84
N ASP A 77 5.73 -15.03 -11.67
CA ASP A 77 5.33 -16.43 -11.88
C ASP A 77 5.48 -17.31 -10.64
N ARG A 78 6.25 -16.84 -9.65
CA ARG A 78 6.46 -17.52 -8.36
C ARG A 78 6.08 -16.67 -7.15
N GLY A 79 5.61 -15.45 -7.37
CA GLY A 79 5.27 -14.49 -6.32
C GLY A 79 6.46 -14.10 -5.43
N VAL A 80 7.69 -14.11 -5.96
CA VAL A 80 8.90 -13.76 -5.17
C VAL A 80 9.04 -12.25 -5.10
N ILE A 81 8.95 -11.72 -3.89
CA ILE A 81 9.10 -10.30 -3.59
C ILE A 81 10.34 -10.11 -2.71
N LEU A 82 11.15 -9.10 -3.03
CA LEU A 82 12.25 -8.64 -2.21
C LEU A 82 11.90 -7.30 -1.58
N ILE A 83 12.26 -7.12 -0.32
CA ILE A 83 12.04 -5.89 0.46
C ILE A 83 13.38 -5.44 1.02
N ARG A 84 13.62 -4.13 1.06
CA ARG A 84 14.83 -3.55 1.64
C ARG A 84 14.90 -3.84 3.14
N GLU A 85 15.92 -4.56 3.56
CA GLU A 85 16.11 -4.96 4.97
C GLU A 85 16.34 -3.77 5.92
N GLY A 86 16.98 -2.71 5.43
CA GLY A 86 17.36 -1.55 6.24
C GLY A 86 16.22 -0.57 6.54
N ASP A 87 15.07 -0.73 5.89
CA ASP A 87 13.90 0.10 6.16
C ASP A 87 13.22 -0.30 7.48
N PRO A 88 12.62 0.63 8.24
CA PRO A 88 11.78 0.30 9.38
C PRO A 88 10.63 -0.63 8.98
N ILE A 89 10.22 -1.52 9.90
CA ILE A 89 9.18 -2.53 9.64
C ILE A 89 7.89 -1.90 9.10
N GLU A 90 7.50 -0.72 9.59
CA GLU A 90 6.30 -0.04 9.12
C GLU A 90 6.41 0.44 7.66
N ARG A 91 7.62 0.73 7.18
CA ARG A 91 7.88 1.01 5.76
C ARG A 91 7.93 -0.27 4.95
N GLN A 92 8.62 -1.30 5.45
CA GLN A 92 8.65 -2.61 4.80
C GLN A 92 7.23 -3.13 4.54
N ARG A 93 6.32 -3.02 5.51
CA ARG A 93 4.91 -3.40 5.35
C ARG A 93 4.20 -2.63 4.26
N PHE A 94 4.46 -1.32 4.15
CA PHE A 94 3.89 -0.51 3.07
C PHE A 94 4.42 -0.95 1.71
N THR A 95 5.73 -1.20 1.62
CA THR A 95 6.35 -1.77 0.42
C THR A 95 5.75 -3.13 0.08
N GLU A 96 5.59 -4.06 1.03
CA GLU A 96 4.92 -5.34 0.80
C GLU A 96 3.51 -5.16 0.23
N GLY A 97 2.74 -4.21 0.76
CA GLY A 97 1.43 -3.85 0.23
C GLY A 97 1.49 -3.27 -1.19
N HIS A 98 2.51 -2.48 -1.51
CA HIS A 98 2.75 -1.91 -2.84
C HIS A 98 3.08 -3.02 -3.85
N GLU A 99 4.00 -3.93 -3.52
CA GLU A 99 4.37 -5.05 -4.40
C GLU A 99 3.20 -6.03 -4.62
N LEU A 100 2.25 -6.15 -3.67
CA LEU A 100 1.01 -6.88 -3.89
C LEU A 100 0.13 -6.22 -4.98
N MET A 101 0.17 -4.90 -5.12
CA MET A 101 -0.52 -4.18 -6.20
C MET A 101 0.24 -4.33 -7.53
N GLU A 102 1.57 -4.41 -7.51
CA GLU A 102 2.37 -4.69 -8.71
C GLU A 102 1.95 -6.01 -9.38
N LEU A 103 1.62 -7.05 -8.62
CA LEU A 103 1.06 -8.30 -9.17
C LEU A 103 -0.23 -8.06 -9.97
N LEU A 104 -1.12 -7.17 -9.53
CA LEU A 104 -2.33 -6.85 -10.29
C LEU A 104 -1.97 -6.27 -11.66
N PHE A 105 -1.02 -5.34 -11.69
CA PHE A 105 -0.60 -4.68 -12.91
C PHE A 105 0.23 -5.59 -13.82
N ASP A 106 1.05 -6.48 -13.27
CA ASP A 106 1.76 -7.53 -14.04
C ASP A 106 0.75 -8.41 -14.81
N ALA A 107 -0.28 -8.90 -14.12
CA ALA A 107 -1.36 -9.65 -14.76
C ALA A 107 -2.14 -8.81 -15.79
N GLN A 108 -2.42 -7.54 -15.48
CA GLN A 108 -3.11 -6.62 -16.39
C GLN A 108 -2.28 -6.28 -17.62
N ASP A 109 -0.95 -6.22 -17.53
CA ASP A 109 -0.07 -5.93 -18.67
C ASP A 109 -0.10 -7.06 -19.68
N VAL A 110 -0.20 -8.32 -19.22
CA VAL A 110 -0.43 -9.48 -20.11
C VAL A 110 -1.77 -9.37 -20.83
N VAL A 111 -2.86 -9.11 -20.11
CA VAL A 111 -4.19 -8.93 -20.72
C VAL A 111 -4.21 -7.74 -21.69
N THR A 112 -3.54 -6.65 -21.33
CA THR A 112 -3.38 -5.45 -22.17
C THR A 112 -2.69 -5.79 -23.49
N ALA A 113 -1.61 -6.59 -23.44
CA ALA A 113 -0.88 -7.02 -24.61
C ALA A 113 -1.72 -7.95 -25.51
N GLU A 114 -2.39 -8.93 -24.92
CA GLU A 114 -3.24 -9.89 -25.65
C GLU A 114 -4.43 -9.23 -26.35
N LEU A 115 -5.08 -8.27 -25.67
CA LEU A 115 -6.26 -7.55 -26.17
C LEU A 115 -5.92 -6.25 -26.90
N GLN A 116 -4.65 -5.91 -27.04
CA GLN A 116 -4.18 -4.65 -27.66
C GLN A 116 -4.80 -3.39 -27.04
N LEU A 117 -4.95 -3.38 -25.72
CA LEU A 117 -5.46 -2.24 -24.97
C LEU A 117 -4.36 -1.18 -24.79
N ARG A 118 -4.76 0.04 -24.41
CA ARG A 118 -3.79 1.06 -24.00
C ARG A 118 -3.26 0.72 -22.60
N PRO A 119 -1.93 0.64 -22.39
CA PRO A 119 -1.37 0.40 -21.08
C PRO A 119 -1.62 1.57 -20.13
N TRP A 120 -1.59 1.27 -18.84
CA TRP A 120 -1.62 2.29 -17.81
C TRP A 120 -0.35 3.13 -17.85
N ASP A 121 -0.48 4.44 -17.66
CA ASP A 121 0.67 5.33 -17.52
C ASP A 121 1.48 4.95 -16.27
N THR A 122 2.81 4.86 -16.39
CA THR A 122 3.68 4.42 -15.29
C THR A 122 3.52 5.28 -14.05
N ALA A 123 3.48 6.61 -14.18
CA ALA A 123 3.31 7.48 -13.02
C ALA A 123 1.93 7.35 -12.37
N ARG A 124 0.90 7.04 -13.16
CA ARG A 124 -0.43 6.70 -12.64
C ARG A 124 -0.45 5.34 -11.94
N LYS A 125 0.20 4.33 -12.51
CA LYS A 125 0.35 2.99 -11.92
C LYS A 125 0.98 3.07 -10.53
N GLU A 126 2.13 3.75 -10.40
CA GLU A 126 2.82 3.96 -9.11
C GLU A 126 1.89 4.57 -8.06
N LYS A 127 1.15 5.63 -8.42
CA LYS A 127 0.17 6.26 -7.53
C LYS A 127 -0.95 5.31 -7.11
N LEU A 128 -1.39 4.43 -8.00
CA LEU A 128 -2.42 3.43 -7.70
C LEU A 128 -1.87 2.31 -6.83
N CYS A 129 -0.62 1.89 -7.02
CA CYS A 129 0.05 0.94 -6.12
C CYS A 129 0.16 1.50 -4.71
N ASP A 130 0.57 2.76 -4.56
CA ASP A 130 0.60 3.46 -3.27
C ASP A 130 -0.80 3.61 -2.64
N ALA A 131 -1.81 3.96 -3.45
CA ALA A 131 -3.19 4.08 -2.98
C ALA A 131 -3.76 2.72 -2.54
N GLY A 132 -3.49 1.66 -3.30
CA GLY A 132 -3.88 0.29 -2.98
C GLY A 132 -3.18 -0.23 -1.73
N ALA A 133 -1.88 0.02 -1.56
CA ALA A 133 -1.14 -0.31 -0.34
C ALA A 133 -1.70 0.43 0.88
N ALA A 134 -2.03 1.71 0.73
CA ALA A 134 -2.67 2.51 1.78
C ALA A 134 -4.07 1.99 2.13
N GLU A 135 -4.89 1.60 1.15
CA GLU A 135 -6.19 0.97 1.38
C GLU A 135 -6.04 -0.39 2.07
N LEU A 136 -5.11 -1.22 1.61
CA LEU A 136 -4.86 -2.55 2.16
C LEU A 136 -4.49 -2.47 3.64
N LEU A 137 -3.56 -1.59 3.99
CA LEU A 137 -3.05 -1.46 5.36
C LEU A 137 -3.92 -0.59 6.26
N MET A 138 -4.61 0.41 5.71
CA MET A 138 -5.43 1.38 6.44
C MET A 138 -6.81 1.52 5.77
N PRO A 139 -7.66 0.49 5.81
CA PRO A 139 -8.89 0.44 5.03
C PRO A 139 -9.82 1.57 5.38
N GLN A 140 -10.37 2.26 4.39
CA GLN A 140 -11.21 3.43 4.59
C GLN A 140 -12.40 3.10 5.51
N THR A 141 -13.01 1.94 5.31
CA THR A 141 -14.17 1.43 6.06
C THR A 141 -13.90 1.32 7.57
N GLN A 142 -12.65 1.12 7.98
CA GLN A 142 -12.25 1.03 9.38
C GLN A 142 -11.54 2.29 9.88
N PHE A 143 -10.75 2.93 9.00
CA PHE A 143 -9.95 4.10 9.33
C PHE A 143 -10.81 5.34 9.56
N GLN A 144 -11.83 5.57 8.72
CA GLN A 144 -12.72 6.72 8.88
C GLN A 144 -13.50 6.71 10.20
N PRO A 145 -14.13 5.60 10.63
CA PRO A 145 -14.76 5.54 11.95
C PRO A 145 -13.80 5.84 13.11
N HIS A 146 -12.58 5.28 13.08
CA HIS A 146 -11.57 5.57 14.12
C HIS A 146 -11.15 7.04 14.12
N LEU A 147 -10.91 7.62 12.93
CA LEU A 147 -10.56 9.03 12.80
C LEU A 147 -11.70 9.95 13.27
N ALA A 148 -12.94 9.65 12.89
CA ALA A 148 -14.10 10.41 13.31
C ALA A 148 -14.31 10.37 14.83
N HIS A 149 -14.04 9.21 15.46
CA HIS A 149 -14.15 9.06 16.91
C HIS A 149 -13.05 9.82 17.67
N LEU A 150 -11.81 9.80 17.18
CA LEU A 150 -10.65 10.39 17.86
C LEU A 150 -10.42 11.87 17.50
N GLY A 151 -11.00 12.36 16.40
CA GLY A 151 -10.79 13.70 15.86
C GLY A 151 -9.44 13.87 15.14
N THR A 152 -9.31 14.96 14.37
CA THR A 152 -8.13 15.18 13.52
C THR A 152 -7.04 15.95 14.26
N SER A 153 -6.02 15.23 14.74
CA SER A 153 -4.89 15.80 15.46
C SER A 153 -3.61 14.97 15.28
N LEU A 154 -2.43 15.56 15.55
CA LEU A 154 -1.17 14.82 15.51
C LEU A 154 -1.12 13.67 16.54
N SER A 155 -1.73 13.85 17.71
CA SER A 155 -1.84 12.77 18.71
C SER A 155 -2.71 11.63 18.18
N THR A 156 -3.82 11.93 17.50
CA THR A 156 -4.62 10.92 16.79
C THR A 156 -3.79 10.17 15.76
N GLY A 157 -2.99 10.88 14.95
CA GLY A 157 -2.11 10.24 13.97
C GLY A 157 -1.10 9.28 14.61
N ARG A 158 -0.56 9.60 15.77
CA ARG A 158 0.31 8.68 16.53
C ARG A 158 -0.43 7.45 17.05
N SER A 159 -1.68 7.61 17.50
CA SER A 159 -2.52 6.51 17.94
C SER A 159 -2.88 5.57 16.78
N LEU A 160 -3.30 6.12 15.64
CA LEU A 160 -3.66 5.34 14.46
C LEU A 160 -2.44 4.63 13.85
N CYS A 161 -1.28 5.29 13.80
CA CYS A 161 -0.02 4.69 13.36
C CYS A 161 0.30 3.39 14.12
N ARG A 162 0.10 3.38 15.45
CA ARG A 162 0.30 2.18 16.28
C ARG A 162 -0.77 1.11 16.02
N LEU A 163 -2.02 1.52 15.86
CA LEU A 163 -3.14 0.61 15.60
C LEU A 163 -2.98 -0.14 14.26
N TYR A 164 -2.61 0.57 13.20
CA TYR A 164 -2.47 0.03 11.86
C TYR A 164 -1.07 -0.53 11.56
N LYS A 165 -0.09 -0.30 12.45
CA LYS A 165 1.33 -0.63 12.26
C LYS A 165 1.90 -0.10 10.94
N THR A 166 1.65 1.19 10.69
CA THR A 166 2.14 1.93 9.52
C THR A 166 3.00 3.10 9.98
N SER A 167 3.77 3.71 9.06
CA SER A 167 4.58 4.87 9.43
C SER A 167 3.69 6.06 9.81
N LEU A 168 4.19 6.95 10.68
CA LEU A 168 3.45 8.17 11.04
C LEU A 168 3.14 9.02 9.80
N ILE A 169 4.07 9.10 8.85
CA ILE A 169 3.89 9.86 7.60
C ILE A 169 2.74 9.28 6.78
N ALA A 170 2.76 7.97 6.49
CA ALA A 170 1.69 7.31 5.74
C ALA A 170 0.33 7.45 6.44
N THR A 171 0.31 7.34 7.77
CA THR A 171 -0.91 7.54 8.57
C THR A 171 -1.45 8.95 8.44
N LEU A 172 -0.59 9.97 8.55
CA LEU A 172 -1.01 11.37 8.46
C LEU A 172 -1.50 11.73 7.05
N ILE A 173 -0.86 11.20 6.00
CA ILE A 173 -1.35 11.33 4.62
C ILE A 173 -2.76 10.74 4.52
N ARG A 174 -2.97 9.52 5.01
CA ARG A 174 -4.27 8.84 5.01
C ARG A 174 -5.33 9.64 5.78
N MET A 175 -4.95 10.26 6.90
CA MET A 175 -5.84 11.16 7.64
C MET A 175 -6.26 12.36 6.81
N VAL A 176 -5.32 13.03 6.12
CA VAL A 176 -5.65 14.20 5.29
C VAL A 176 -6.55 13.82 4.10
N GLN A 177 -6.31 12.65 3.52
CA GLN A 177 -7.12 12.12 2.40
C GLN A 177 -8.57 11.81 2.83
N LEU A 178 -8.77 11.31 4.05
CA LEU A 178 -10.06 10.78 4.50
C LEU A 178 -10.82 11.67 5.50
N THR A 179 -10.17 12.68 6.07
CA THR A 179 -10.83 13.61 7.01
C THR A 179 -11.83 14.49 6.27
N ARG A 180 -12.93 14.82 6.94
CA ARG A 180 -13.87 15.84 6.45
C ARG A 180 -13.31 17.23 6.73
N GLY A 181 -13.52 18.15 5.80
CA GLY A 181 -13.12 19.56 5.94
C GLY A 181 -11.71 19.87 5.46
N GLU A 182 -11.29 21.09 5.74
CA GLU A 182 -10.11 21.70 5.16
C GLU A 182 -8.84 21.44 5.99
N HIS A 183 -7.95 20.57 5.50
CA HIS A 183 -6.75 20.17 6.23
C HIS A 183 -5.52 20.17 5.32
N ALA A 184 -4.37 20.54 5.89
CA ALA A 184 -3.09 20.44 5.24
C ALA A 184 -2.05 19.80 6.18
N LEU A 185 -1.19 18.97 5.61
CA LEU A 185 -0.01 18.41 6.25
C LEU A 185 1.22 19.02 5.60
N ILE A 186 2.10 19.61 6.41
CA ILE A 186 3.30 20.30 5.95
C ILE A 186 4.51 19.62 6.59
N PHE A 187 5.44 19.16 5.75
CA PHE A 187 6.68 18.57 6.20
C PHE A 187 7.78 19.61 6.23
N TRP A 188 8.40 19.76 7.39
CA TRP A 188 9.53 20.65 7.60
C TRP A 188 10.77 19.84 7.89
N GLN A 189 11.82 20.06 7.12
CA GLN A 189 13.14 19.53 7.41
C GLN A 189 13.97 20.63 8.06
N ARG A 190 14.59 20.30 9.20
CA ARG A 190 15.58 21.18 9.83
C ARG A 190 16.90 21.00 9.09
N VAL A 191 17.35 22.07 8.44
CA VAL A 191 18.65 22.12 7.80
C VAL A 191 19.60 22.86 8.74
N ARG A 192 20.63 22.16 9.22
CA ARG A 192 21.71 22.80 9.97
C ARG A 192 22.75 23.32 8.99
N ASN A 193 23.10 24.60 9.09
CA ASN A 193 24.21 25.18 8.36
C ASN A 193 25.08 26.04 9.29
N ALA A 194 26.23 26.50 8.79
CA ALA A 194 27.20 27.27 9.58
C ALA A 194 26.65 28.59 10.12
N GLU A 195 25.53 29.08 9.56
CA GLU A 195 24.86 30.34 9.91
C GLU A 195 23.71 30.16 10.92
N GLY A 196 23.40 28.92 11.32
CA GLY A 196 22.34 28.60 12.28
C GLY A 196 21.38 27.51 11.80
N ASP A 197 20.26 27.35 12.49
CA ASP A 197 19.21 26.44 12.08
C ASP A 197 18.22 27.14 11.16
N ARG A 198 17.96 26.58 9.98
CA ARG A 198 16.85 27.01 9.11
C ARG A 198 15.84 25.89 8.95
N LEU A 199 14.56 26.26 8.95
CA LEU A 199 13.47 25.35 8.59
C LEU A 199 13.17 25.51 7.11
N ARG A 200 13.16 24.41 6.37
CA ARG A 200 12.75 24.37 4.97
C ARG A 200 11.52 23.48 4.85
N SER A 201 10.46 23.99 4.22
CA SER A 201 9.33 23.15 3.82
C SER A 201 9.79 22.23 2.70
N GLU A 202 9.62 20.92 2.87
CA GLU A 202 10.03 19.93 1.88
C GLU A 202 8.90 19.70 0.88
N TRP A 203 7.67 19.49 1.37
CA TRP A 203 6.45 19.30 0.58
C TRP A 203 5.21 19.39 1.48
N SER A 204 4.02 19.44 0.87
CA SER A 204 2.72 19.45 1.58
C SER A 204 1.68 18.54 0.91
N VAL A 205 0.70 18.11 1.69
CA VAL A 205 -0.51 17.39 1.24
C VAL A 205 -1.73 18.13 1.75
N VAL A 206 -2.71 18.34 0.88
CA VAL A 206 -3.97 19.03 1.21
C VAL A 206 -5.16 18.08 1.05
N SER A 207 -6.21 18.29 1.83
CA SER A 207 -7.41 17.48 1.73
C SER A 207 -8.13 17.74 0.39
N PRO A 208 -8.88 16.76 -0.15
CA PRO A 208 -9.59 16.91 -1.43
C PRO A 208 -10.59 18.08 -1.47
N ALA A 209 -11.02 18.60 -0.32
CA ALA A 209 -11.89 19.78 -0.26
C ALA A 209 -11.19 21.10 -0.67
N TRP A 210 -9.86 21.09 -0.83
CA TRP A 210 -9.06 22.24 -1.29
C TRP A 210 -8.79 22.24 -2.80
N THR A 211 -9.20 21.19 -3.52
CA THR A 211 -8.95 21.01 -4.97
C THR A 211 -10.22 21.20 -5.78
#